data_AF-A0A920UN66-F1
#
_entry.id   AF-A0A920UN66-F1
#
_cell.length_a   1.000
_cell.length_b   1.000
_cell.length_c   1.000
_cell.angle_alpha   90.00
_cell.angle_beta   90.00
_cell.angle_gamma   90.00
#
_symmetry.space_group_name_H-M   'P 1'
#
loop_
_entity.id
_entity.type
_entity.pdbx_description
1 polymer ?
#
loop_
_entity_poly.entity_id
_entity_poly.type
_entity_poly.pdbx_seq_one_letter_code
_entity_poly.pdbx_strand_id
1 'polypeptide(L)'
;MAVDPRRDHSFRVPRPDLSVALGTPNACNGCHQTETPQWAAEIVAEWFPEGRSGTPHYGEAIHAARQWSAERGSQLLTLVNDPTAPAIVRATAVRLLTAQLDDAAFGAIANVLQLSEPLLHLVALEALESAPMETRIDLGQRFLTDPLRALRITLPGRYFPPALSLDERRRNDLDNALAEYWIAQQFNADREEGLFNTGPLWLSWVNSAKPKPHCRPVIDMAPHFTAAYINLADLYRQTGREDDVESLLRSAVETNGDPAGHFALGLSFVRSQRLTDALESLTKPHPCAR
;
A
#
# COMPACT_ATOMS: atom_id res chain seq x y z
N MET A 1 7.92 -9.86 15.03
CA MET A 1 8.12 -8.43 15.33
C MET A 1 7.38 -8.09 16.61
N ALA A 2 8.10 -7.88 17.72
CA ALA A 2 7.50 -7.19 18.85
C ALA A 2 7.20 -5.77 18.34
N VAL A 3 5.93 -5.39 18.29
CA VAL A 3 5.57 -3.98 18.11
C VAL A 3 6.16 -3.28 19.32
N ASP A 4 7.27 -2.57 19.13
CA ASP A 4 7.76 -1.60 20.09
C ASP A 4 6.55 -0.74 20.48
N PRO A 5 6.12 -0.72 21.76
CA PRO A 5 5.04 0.14 22.22
C PRO A 5 5.53 1.58 22.20
N ARG A 6 5.73 2.10 20.98
CA ARG A 6 6.04 3.49 20.73
C ARG A 6 4.86 4.26 21.25
N ARG A 7 5.09 4.98 22.35
CA ARG A 7 4.11 5.87 22.92
C ARG A 7 3.71 6.87 21.85
N ASP A 8 2.43 7.18 21.79
CA ASP A 8 1.95 8.26 20.93
C ASP A 8 2.68 9.54 21.34
N HIS A 9 3.41 10.15 20.40
CA HIS A 9 4.13 11.41 20.63
C HIS A 9 3.23 12.63 20.40
N SER A 10 1.92 12.44 20.20
CA SER A 10 0.96 13.51 20.08
C SER A 10 0.39 13.92 21.44
N PHE A 11 0.40 15.23 21.71
CA PHE A 11 -0.31 15.83 22.84
C PHE A 11 -1.70 16.24 22.37
N ARG A 12 -2.68 15.35 22.52
CA ARG A 12 -4.07 15.61 22.16
C ARG A 12 -4.83 16.16 23.36
N VAL A 13 -5.81 17.02 23.09
CA VAL A 13 -6.80 17.42 24.11
C VAL A 13 -7.57 16.16 24.51
N PRO A 14 -7.64 15.80 25.81
CA PRO A 14 -8.29 14.58 26.26
C PRO A 14 -9.74 14.47 25.78
N ARG A 15 -10.10 13.29 25.25
CA ARG A 15 -11.45 12.91 24.83
C ARG A 15 -11.84 11.55 25.43
N PRO A 16 -11.95 11.43 26.77
CA PRO A 16 -12.38 10.19 27.42
C PRO A 16 -13.79 9.74 27.01
N ASP A 17 -14.65 10.66 26.56
CA ASP A 17 -15.93 10.35 25.93
C ASP A 17 -15.78 9.44 24.69
N LEU A 18 -14.72 9.62 23.88
CA LEU A 18 -14.42 8.69 22.78
C LEU A 18 -13.94 7.32 23.28
N SER A 19 -13.35 7.23 24.47
CA SER A 19 -13.00 5.94 25.07
C SER A 19 -14.23 5.16 25.48
N VAL A 20 -15.23 5.86 26.01
CA VAL A 20 -16.55 5.29 26.31
C VAL A 20 -17.23 4.80 25.03
N ALA A 21 -17.24 5.61 23.98
CA ALA A 21 -17.95 5.29 22.74
C ALA A 21 -17.25 4.24 21.87
N LEU A 22 -15.91 4.27 21.79
CA LEU A 22 -15.13 3.49 20.81
C LEU A 22 -14.24 2.42 21.45
N GLY A 23 -14.21 2.32 22.79
CA GLY A 23 -13.34 1.39 23.51
C GLY A 23 -11.84 1.71 23.38
N THR A 24 -11.47 2.93 23.00
CA THR A 24 -10.07 3.35 22.90
C THR A 24 -9.46 3.61 24.27
N PRO A 25 -8.12 3.46 24.45
CA PRO A 25 -7.47 3.89 25.68
C PRO A 25 -7.53 5.42 25.85
N ASN A 26 -7.48 5.91 27.09
CA ASN A 26 -7.26 7.32 27.40
C ASN A 26 -6.14 7.52 28.43
N ALA A 27 -5.62 8.74 28.45
CA ALA A 27 -4.52 9.12 29.34
C ALA A 27 -4.90 9.11 30.83
N CYS A 28 -6.18 9.32 31.17
CA CYS A 28 -6.65 9.40 32.56
C CYS A 28 -6.56 8.03 33.23
N ASN A 29 -7.13 6.98 32.62
CA ASN A 29 -7.17 5.63 33.18
C ASN A 29 -5.81 4.90 33.13
N GLY A 30 -4.78 5.50 32.52
CA GLY A 30 -3.39 5.02 32.66
C GLY A 30 -2.85 5.17 34.10
N CYS A 31 -3.25 6.24 34.79
CA CYS A 31 -2.88 6.51 36.19
C CYS A 31 -4.04 6.20 37.16
N HIS A 32 -5.29 6.46 36.76
CA HIS A 32 -6.49 6.22 37.56
C HIS A 32 -7.09 4.84 37.26
N GLN A 33 -6.42 3.78 37.71
CA GLN A 33 -6.74 2.39 37.33
C GLN A 33 -8.02 1.84 37.98
N THR A 34 -8.47 2.41 39.10
CA THR A 34 -9.71 2.03 39.78
C THR A 34 -10.94 2.71 39.21
N GLU A 35 -10.75 3.75 38.40
CA GLU A 35 -11.82 4.55 37.82
C GLU A 35 -12.18 4.06 36.42
N THR A 36 -13.42 4.30 36.01
CA THR A 36 -13.92 3.93 34.68
C THR A 36 -13.62 5.00 33.63
N PRO A 37 -13.67 4.68 32.33
CA PRO A 37 -13.67 5.69 31.27
C PRO A 37 -14.85 6.67 31.37
N GLN A 38 -16.00 6.20 31.86
CA GLN A 38 -17.19 7.03 32.10
C GLN A 38 -16.92 8.10 33.16
N TRP A 39 -16.29 7.72 34.28
CA TRP A 39 -15.84 8.67 35.30
C TRP A 39 -14.95 9.77 34.70
N ALA A 40 -13.96 9.39 33.89
CA ALA A 40 -13.08 10.36 33.25
C ALA A 40 -13.84 11.29 32.28
N ALA A 41 -14.83 10.76 31.56
CA ALA A 41 -15.69 11.53 30.66
C ALA A 41 -16.56 12.56 31.40
N GLU A 42 -17.15 12.15 32.52
CA GLU A 42 -17.97 13.02 33.38
C GLU A 42 -17.14 14.14 34.00
N ILE A 43 -15.97 13.84 34.55
CA ILE A 43 -15.06 14.85 35.14
C ILE A 43 -14.60 15.87 34.09
N VAL A 44 -14.22 15.42 32.89
CA VAL A 44 -13.80 16.35 31.82
C VAL A 44 -14.97 17.21 31.34
N ALA A 45 -16.19 16.66 31.26
CA ALA A 45 -17.38 17.42 30.91
C ALA A 45 -17.75 18.45 32.00
N GLU A 46 -17.55 18.12 33.28
CA GLU A 46 -17.75 19.06 34.39
C GLU A 46 -16.75 20.21 34.35
N TRP A 47 -15.46 19.92 34.14
CA TRP A 47 -14.42 20.94 34.05
C TRP A 47 -14.56 21.83 32.82
N PHE A 48 -15.06 21.28 31.71
CA PHE A 48 -15.23 21.98 30.44
C PHE A 48 -16.64 21.77 29.88
N PRO A 49 -17.67 22.47 30.41
CA PRO A 49 -19.06 22.31 29.95
C PRO A 49 -19.26 22.69 28.48
N GLU A 50 -18.52 23.68 27.99
CA GLU A 50 -18.47 24.08 26.56
C GLU A 50 -17.26 23.45 25.83
N GLY A 51 -16.74 22.35 26.37
CA GLY A 51 -15.60 21.63 25.84
C GLY A 51 -15.94 20.84 24.57
N ARG A 52 -15.08 19.86 24.28
CA ARG A 52 -15.20 19.01 23.08
C ARG A 52 -15.92 17.69 23.33
N SER A 53 -16.37 17.44 24.56
CA SER A 53 -17.10 16.22 24.90
C SER A 53 -18.38 16.13 24.08
N GLY A 54 -18.62 14.99 23.45
CA GLY A 54 -19.80 14.77 22.60
C GLY A 54 -19.77 15.46 21.24
N THR A 55 -18.73 16.24 20.90
CA THR A 55 -18.59 16.78 19.54
C THR A 55 -18.10 15.68 18.59
N PRO A 56 -18.53 15.70 17.31
CA PRO A 56 -18.06 14.74 16.32
C PRO A 56 -16.54 14.69 16.24
N HIS A 57 -16.00 13.49 16.03
CA HIS A 57 -14.57 13.29 15.87
C HIS A 57 -14.30 12.29 14.75
N TYR A 58 -13.31 12.58 13.90
CA TYR A 58 -12.94 11.70 12.77
C TYR A 58 -12.59 10.25 13.20
N GLY A 59 -12.21 10.06 14.47
CA GLY A 59 -11.97 8.75 15.05
C GLY A 59 -13.19 7.83 15.01
N GLU A 60 -14.40 8.39 15.06
CA GLU A 60 -15.66 7.64 14.95
C GLU A 60 -15.79 7.03 13.54
N ALA A 61 -15.59 7.83 12.49
CA ALA A 61 -15.60 7.35 11.10
C ALA A 61 -14.51 6.29 10.82
N ILE A 62 -13.29 6.50 11.34
CA ILE A 62 -12.20 5.54 11.19
C ILE A 62 -12.50 4.24 11.94
N HIS A 63 -13.08 4.33 13.15
CA HIS A 63 -13.49 3.16 13.92
C HIS A 63 -14.60 2.39 13.21
N ALA A 64 -15.65 3.08 12.77
CA ALA A 64 -16.76 2.52 11.98
C ALA A 64 -16.27 1.77 10.74
N ALA A 65 -15.27 2.31 10.03
CA ALA A 65 -14.63 1.67 8.89
C ALA A 65 -13.88 0.39 9.25
N ARG A 66 -13.11 0.40 10.35
CA ARG A 66 -12.33 -0.76 10.82
C ARG A 66 -13.21 -1.89 11.35
N GLN A 67 -14.36 -1.54 11.94
CA GLN A 67 -15.34 -2.50 12.44
C GLN A 67 -16.33 -2.99 11.38
N TRP A 68 -16.21 -2.52 10.13
CA TRP A 68 -17.14 -2.87 9.05
C TRP A 68 -18.61 -2.58 9.39
N SER A 69 -18.85 -1.48 10.10
CA SER A 69 -20.22 -1.04 10.44
C SER A 69 -21.01 -0.60 9.19
N ALA A 70 -22.35 -0.61 9.28
CA ALA A 70 -23.23 -0.21 8.18
C ALA A 70 -23.02 1.25 7.73
N GLU A 71 -22.71 2.15 8.66
CA GLU A 71 -22.53 3.59 8.41
C GLU A 71 -21.12 3.96 7.91
N ARG A 72 -20.23 2.97 7.70
CA ARG A 72 -18.84 3.26 7.35
C ARG A 72 -18.70 4.11 6.08
N GLY A 73 -19.51 3.81 5.06
CA GLY A 73 -19.42 4.48 3.76
C GLY A 73 -19.81 5.95 3.87
N SER A 74 -20.98 6.23 4.46
CA SER A 74 -21.49 7.59 4.69
C SER A 74 -20.51 8.42 5.53
N GLN A 75 -20.00 7.87 6.64
CA GLN A 75 -19.06 8.57 7.52
C GLN A 75 -17.69 8.84 6.87
N LEU A 76 -17.15 7.87 6.12
CA LEU A 76 -15.90 8.07 5.39
C LEU A 76 -16.05 9.13 4.30
N LEU A 77 -17.17 9.11 3.55
CA LEU A 77 -17.45 10.11 2.52
C LEU A 77 -17.59 11.51 3.12
N THR A 78 -18.27 11.66 4.26
CA THR A 78 -18.31 12.92 5.00
C THR A 78 -16.90 13.37 5.40
N LEU A 79 -16.08 12.46 5.95
CA LEU A 79 -14.74 12.78 6.41
C LEU A 79 -13.79 13.18 5.26
N VAL A 80 -13.87 12.52 4.11
CA VAL A 80 -13.06 12.88 2.92
C VAL A 80 -13.38 14.30 2.45
N ASN A 81 -14.65 14.70 2.52
CA ASN A 81 -15.13 15.99 2.03
C ASN A 81 -15.10 17.11 3.08
N ASP A 82 -14.72 16.84 4.33
CA ASP A 82 -14.60 17.84 5.39
C ASP A 82 -13.31 18.67 5.22
N PRO A 83 -13.38 19.96 4.82
CA PRO A 83 -12.18 20.78 4.64
C PRO A 83 -11.52 21.18 5.96
N THR A 84 -12.20 21.02 7.10
CA THR A 84 -11.68 21.33 8.43
C THR A 84 -10.88 20.17 9.03
N ALA A 85 -11.07 18.96 8.51
CA ALA A 85 -10.31 17.79 8.92
C ALA A 85 -8.86 17.88 8.39
N PRO A 86 -7.85 17.49 9.20
CA PRO A 86 -6.45 17.46 8.75
C PRO A 86 -6.26 16.59 7.49
N ALA A 87 -5.41 17.02 6.56
CA ALA A 87 -5.18 16.31 5.30
C ALA A 87 -4.82 14.83 5.51
N ILE A 88 -4.01 14.49 6.52
CA ILE A 88 -3.64 13.11 6.84
C ILE A 88 -4.82 12.24 7.31
N VAL A 89 -5.81 12.84 7.98
CA VAL A 89 -7.03 12.17 8.42
C VAL A 89 -7.92 11.89 7.21
N ARG A 90 -8.12 12.91 6.37
CA ARG A 90 -8.86 12.78 5.11
C ARG A 90 -8.21 11.74 4.19
N ALA A 91 -6.88 11.72 4.11
CA ALA A 91 -6.12 10.74 3.35
C ALA A 91 -6.30 9.32 3.89
N THR A 92 -6.35 9.18 5.22
CA THR A 92 -6.68 7.90 5.86
C THR A 92 -8.08 7.43 5.49
N ALA A 93 -9.05 8.33 5.42
CA ALA A 93 -10.42 8.00 4.99
C ALA A 93 -10.47 7.54 3.53
N VAL A 94 -9.76 8.20 2.61
CA VAL A 94 -9.61 7.76 1.22
C VAL A 94 -9.08 6.33 1.14
N ARG A 95 -8.01 6.02 1.90
CA ARG A 95 -7.45 4.67 1.92
C ARG A 95 -8.40 3.62 2.53
N LEU A 96 -9.28 4.00 3.46
CA LEU A 96 -10.27 3.08 4.02
C LEU A 96 -11.43 2.81 3.06
N LEU A 97 -11.77 3.76 2.19
CA LEU A 97 -12.78 3.57 1.13
C LEU A 97 -12.38 2.47 0.15
N THR A 98 -11.08 2.23 -0.09
CA THR A 98 -10.62 1.21 -1.05
C THR A 98 -10.98 -0.22 -0.65
N ALA A 99 -11.29 -0.46 0.63
CA ALA A 99 -11.75 -1.75 1.10
C ALA A 99 -13.09 -2.18 0.47
N GLN A 100 -13.89 -1.23 -0.03
CA GLN A 100 -15.08 -1.48 -0.87
C GLN A 100 -15.28 -0.29 -1.80
N LEU A 101 -14.82 -0.45 -3.03
CA LEU A 101 -14.89 0.59 -4.03
C LEU A 101 -16.24 0.55 -4.77
N ASP A 102 -17.29 1.06 -4.13
CA ASP A 102 -18.57 1.35 -4.79
C ASP A 102 -18.54 2.68 -5.57
N ASP A 103 -19.60 2.99 -6.31
CA ASP A 103 -19.68 4.19 -7.15
C ASP A 103 -19.49 5.49 -6.36
N ALA A 104 -19.97 5.53 -5.11
CA ALA A 104 -19.86 6.71 -4.26
C ALA A 104 -18.42 6.89 -3.76
N ALA A 105 -17.78 5.81 -3.30
CA ALA A 105 -16.37 5.80 -2.94
C ALA A 105 -15.48 6.20 -4.12
N PHE A 106 -15.74 5.64 -5.30
CA PHE A 106 -15.01 5.97 -6.52
C PHE A 106 -15.20 7.44 -6.91
N GLY A 107 -16.43 7.96 -6.87
CA GLY A 107 -16.73 9.37 -7.13
C GLY A 107 -15.99 10.31 -6.17
N ALA A 108 -15.89 9.96 -4.88
CA ALA A 108 -15.12 10.73 -3.91
C ALA A 108 -13.62 10.70 -4.20
N ILE A 109 -13.05 9.54 -4.55
CA ILE A 109 -11.63 9.40 -4.94
C ILE A 109 -11.33 10.24 -6.19
N ALA A 110 -12.19 10.18 -7.21
CA ALA A 110 -12.04 10.96 -8.43
C ALA A 110 -12.12 12.47 -8.15
N ASN A 111 -13.02 12.91 -7.25
CA ASN A 111 -13.11 14.31 -6.83
C ASN A 111 -11.86 14.77 -6.07
N VAL A 112 -11.33 13.92 -5.19
CA VAL A 112 -10.09 14.20 -4.43
C VAL A 112 -8.93 14.52 -5.36
N LEU A 113 -8.82 13.83 -6.50
CA LEU A 113 -7.78 14.11 -7.49
C LEU A 113 -7.85 15.53 -8.03
N GLN A 114 -9.01 16.20 -8.02
CA GLN A 114 -9.20 17.57 -8.51
C GLN A 114 -8.87 18.66 -7.48
N LEU A 115 -8.58 18.29 -6.23
CA LEU A 115 -8.29 19.25 -5.16
C LEU A 115 -6.86 19.80 -5.27
N SER A 116 -6.53 20.81 -4.47
CA SER A 116 -5.16 21.34 -4.38
C SER A 116 -4.44 20.80 -3.15
N GLU A 117 -4.45 19.48 -2.93
CA GLU A 117 -3.88 18.84 -1.74
C GLU A 117 -3.03 17.62 -2.10
N PRO A 118 -1.68 17.75 -2.14
CA PRO A 118 -0.79 16.68 -2.59
C PRO A 118 -0.90 15.37 -1.83
N LEU A 119 -1.13 15.43 -0.51
CA LEU A 119 -1.24 14.22 0.30
C LEU A 119 -2.49 13.41 -0.07
N LEU A 120 -3.57 14.11 -0.44
CA LEU A 120 -4.79 13.47 -0.90
C LEU A 120 -4.65 12.91 -2.32
N HIS A 121 -3.90 13.59 -3.20
CA HIS A 121 -3.55 13.03 -4.51
C HIS A 121 -2.81 11.72 -4.38
N LEU A 122 -1.82 11.64 -3.50
CA LEU A 122 -1.03 10.43 -3.31
C LEU A 122 -1.91 9.22 -3.02
N VAL A 123 -2.76 9.31 -1.99
CA VAL A 123 -3.63 8.19 -1.61
C VAL A 123 -4.77 7.94 -2.59
N ALA A 124 -5.26 8.96 -3.29
CA ALA A 124 -6.27 8.79 -4.32
C ALA A 124 -5.69 8.10 -5.55
N LEU A 125 -4.45 8.41 -5.93
CA LEU A 125 -3.75 7.69 -6.98
C LEU A 125 -3.55 6.24 -6.57
N GLU A 126 -3.05 5.95 -5.36
CA GLU A 126 -2.93 4.58 -4.82
C GLU A 126 -4.27 3.83 -4.84
N ALA A 127 -5.38 4.50 -4.55
CA ALA A 127 -6.72 3.91 -4.57
C ALA A 127 -7.18 3.46 -5.97
N LEU A 128 -6.64 4.05 -7.04
CA LEU A 128 -6.98 3.66 -8.41
C LEU A 128 -6.42 2.28 -8.80
N GLU A 129 -5.55 1.66 -7.99
CA GLU A 129 -4.95 0.34 -8.30
C GLU A 129 -6.00 -0.76 -8.52
N SER A 130 -7.20 -0.59 -7.94
CA SER A 130 -8.32 -1.52 -8.11
C SER A 130 -9.30 -1.13 -9.24
N ALA A 131 -9.13 0.05 -9.84
CA ALA A 131 -10.01 0.54 -10.92
C ALA A 131 -9.69 -0.13 -12.27
N PRO A 132 -10.58 -0.07 -13.28
CA PRO A 132 -10.25 -0.45 -14.65
C PRO A 132 -9.03 0.30 -15.20
N MET A 133 -8.30 -0.32 -16.12
CA MET A 133 -7.04 0.22 -16.66
C MET A 133 -7.24 1.57 -17.35
N GLU A 134 -8.28 1.73 -18.15
CA GLU A 134 -8.61 2.97 -18.85
C GLU A 134 -8.81 4.12 -17.85
N THR A 135 -9.58 3.86 -16.79
CA THR A 135 -9.84 4.81 -15.71
C THR A 135 -8.56 5.25 -15.00
N ARG A 136 -7.65 4.30 -14.73
CA ARG A 136 -6.34 4.60 -14.13
C ARG A 136 -5.54 5.57 -14.99
N ILE A 137 -5.52 5.36 -16.30
CA ILE A 137 -4.78 6.19 -17.25
C ILE A 137 -5.41 7.57 -17.30
N ASP A 138 -6.72 7.66 -17.49
CA ASP A 138 -7.42 8.93 -17.68
C ASP A 138 -7.30 9.84 -16.44
N LEU A 139 -7.40 9.27 -15.24
CA LEU A 139 -7.28 10.02 -14.00
C LEU A 139 -5.82 10.24 -13.56
N GLY A 140 -4.93 9.30 -13.87
CA GLY A 140 -3.53 9.31 -13.42
C GLY A 140 -2.57 10.07 -14.33
N GLN A 141 -2.82 10.12 -15.65
CA GLN A 141 -1.83 10.58 -16.65
C GLN A 141 -1.22 11.96 -16.32
N ARG A 142 -2.05 12.92 -15.88
CA ARG A 142 -1.57 14.28 -15.58
C ARG A 142 -0.54 14.33 -14.46
N PHE A 143 -0.56 13.36 -13.55
CA PHE A 143 0.34 13.31 -12.40
C PHE A 143 1.73 12.81 -12.75
N LEU A 144 1.92 12.24 -13.95
CA LEU A 144 3.25 11.85 -14.45
C LEU A 144 4.15 13.06 -14.72
N THR A 145 3.57 14.26 -14.83
CA THR A 145 4.28 15.54 -15.00
C THR A 145 4.06 16.51 -13.83
N ASP A 146 3.50 16.04 -12.71
CA ASP A 146 3.25 16.87 -11.53
C ASP A 146 4.57 17.47 -10.99
N PRO A 147 4.61 18.70 -10.45
CA PRO A 147 5.83 19.27 -9.86
C PRO A 147 6.44 18.40 -8.75
N LEU A 148 5.62 17.67 -8.00
CA LEU A 148 6.05 16.80 -6.91
C LEU A 148 6.44 15.42 -7.43
N ARG A 149 7.71 15.06 -7.22
CA ARG A 149 8.23 13.73 -7.58
C ARG A 149 7.40 12.61 -6.95
N ALA A 150 6.94 12.78 -5.71
CA ALA A 150 6.14 11.78 -5.02
C ALA A 150 4.90 11.37 -5.84
N LEU A 151 4.22 12.31 -6.48
CA LEU A 151 3.05 12.03 -7.31
C LEU A 151 3.46 11.39 -8.64
N ARG A 152 4.53 11.87 -9.29
CA ARG A 152 5.06 11.28 -10.53
C ARG A 152 5.41 9.79 -10.37
N ILE A 153 6.03 9.42 -9.25
CA ILE A 153 6.57 8.08 -9.04
C ILE A 153 5.59 7.08 -8.37
N THR A 154 4.39 7.53 -8.00
CA THR A 154 3.36 6.65 -7.38
C THR A 154 2.72 5.70 -8.41
N LEU A 155 2.59 6.17 -9.65
CA LEU A 155 1.90 5.49 -10.75
C LEU A 155 2.74 4.49 -11.58
N PRO A 156 4.02 4.73 -11.90
CA PRO A 156 4.67 4.04 -13.02
C PRO A 156 4.81 2.51 -12.87
N GLY A 157 5.02 2.00 -11.65
CA GLY A 157 5.20 0.55 -11.40
C GLY A 157 3.92 -0.26 -11.21
N ARG A 158 2.77 0.38 -10.99
CA ARG A 158 1.50 -0.29 -10.62
C ARG A 158 0.38 -0.13 -11.67
N TYR A 159 0.52 0.81 -12.60
CA TYR A 159 -0.61 1.30 -13.41
C TYR A 159 -0.50 1.06 -14.91
N PHE A 160 0.70 0.85 -15.45
CA PHE A 160 0.90 0.84 -16.91
C PHE A 160 1.53 -0.47 -17.37
N PRO A 161 0.72 -1.46 -17.79
CA PRO A 161 1.25 -2.69 -18.33
C PRO A 161 1.95 -2.45 -19.69
N PRO A 162 2.88 -3.33 -20.07
CA PRO A 162 3.72 -3.14 -21.26
C PRO A 162 2.96 -3.13 -22.59
N ALA A 163 1.70 -3.57 -22.61
CA ALA A 163 0.86 -3.72 -23.81
C ALA A 163 -0.02 -2.50 -24.12
N LEU A 164 0.10 -1.41 -23.36
CA LEU A 164 -0.77 -0.25 -23.53
C LEU A 164 -0.37 0.58 -24.75
N SER A 165 -1.31 0.77 -25.68
CA SER A 165 -1.14 1.70 -26.81
C SER A 165 -1.33 3.14 -26.33
N LEU A 166 -0.24 3.74 -25.87
CA LEU A 166 -0.17 5.17 -25.57
C LEU A 166 0.23 5.98 -26.81
N ASP A 167 -0.29 7.20 -26.92
CA ASP A 167 0.29 8.20 -27.82
C ASP A 167 1.73 8.55 -27.40
N GLU A 168 2.47 9.21 -28.29
CA GLU A 168 3.89 9.51 -28.07
C GLU A 168 4.13 10.37 -26.83
N ARG A 169 3.27 11.36 -26.57
CA ARG A 169 3.40 12.25 -25.41
C ARG A 169 3.19 11.46 -24.13
N ARG A 170 2.10 10.69 -24.04
CA ARG A 170 1.77 9.90 -22.86
C ARG A 170 2.84 8.86 -22.55
N ARG A 171 3.41 8.24 -23.59
CA ARG A 171 4.54 7.31 -23.47
C ARG A 171 5.79 8.01 -22.92
N ASN A 172 6.13 9.19 -23.42
CA ASN A 172 7.27 9.96 -22.94
C ASN A 172 7.13 10.38 -21.46
N ASP A 173 5.93 10.82 -21.06
CA ASP A 173 5.65 11.17 -19.66
C ASP A 173 5.82 9.95 -18.73
N LEU A 174 5.30 8.79 -19.15
CA LEU A 174 5.45 7.54 -18.42
C LEU A 174 6.91 7.09 -18.31
N ASP A 175 7.65 7.09 -19.43
CA ASP A 175 9.06 6.70 -19.45
C ASP A 175 9.92 7.58 -18.52
N ASN A 176 9.62 8.88 -18.44
CA ASN A 176 10.31 9.79 -17.53
C ASN A 176 9.98 9.48 -16.06
N ALA A 177 8.71 9.23 -15.76
CA ALA A 177 8.28 8.87 -14.42
C ALA A 177 8.83 7.51 -13.95
N LEU A 178 8.91 6.51 -14.85
CA LEU A 178 9.58 5.23 -14.59
C LEU A 178 11.07 5.42 -14.27
N ALA A 179 11.77 6.27 -15.01
CA ALA A 179 13.17 6.58 -14.76
C ALA A 179 13.37 7.28 -13.40
N GLU A 180 12.49 8.19 -13.02
CA GLU A 180 12.53 8.83 -11.69
C GLU A 180 12.24 7.84 -10.56
N TYR A 181 11.25 6.96 -10.73
CA TYR A 181 10.94 5.92 -9.74
C TYR A 181 12.12 4.96 -9.57
N TRP A 182 12.79 4.56 -10.66
CA TRP A 182 14.03 3.77 -10.59
C TRP A 182 15.11 4.46 -9.76
N ILE A 183 15.39 5.75 -10.03
CA ILE A 183 16.39 6.50 -9.26
C ILE A 183 16.01 6.51 -7.76
N ALA A 184 14.73 6.68 -7.44
CA ALA A 184 14.26 6.64 -6.05
C ALA A 184 14.45 5.25 -5.41
N GLN A 185 14.21 4.17 -6.14
CA GLN A 185 14.45 2.81 -5.63
C GLN A 185 15.94 2.51 -5.46
N GLN A 186 16.79 2.94 -6.40
CA GLN A 186 18.24 2.80 -6.30
C GLN A 186 18.83 3.57 -5.12
N PHE A 187 18.29 4.75 -4.81
CA PHE A 187 18.70 5.49 -3.63
C PHE A 187 18.39 4.73 -2.33
N ASN A 188 17.31 3.95 -2.29
CA ASN A 188 16.91 3.11 -1.16
C ASN A 188 17.35 1.65 -1.31
N ALA A 189 18.31 1.35 -2.19
CA ALA A 189 18.77 -0.01 -2.45
C ALA A 189 19.62 -0.60 -1.30
N ASP A 190 19.90 0.20 -0.26
CA ASP A 190 20.40 -0.27 1.03
C ASP A 190 19.35 -1.10 1.79
N ARG A 191 18.07 -1.02 1.37
CA ARG A 191 16.97 -1.81 1.92
C ARG A 191 16.37 -2.74 0.87
N GLU A 192 15.88 -3.88 1.33
CA GLU A 192 15.25 -4.91 0.50
C GLU A 192 14.00 -4.38 -0.22
N GLU A 193 13.27 -3.41 0.34
CA GLU A 193 12.11 -2.80 -0.30
C GLU A 193 12.48 -2.00 -1.55
N GLY A 194 13.60 -1.28 -1.54
CA GLY A 194 14.08 -0.55 -2.72
C GLY A 194 14.33 -1.52 -3.88
N LEU A 195 15.01 -2.63 -3.57
CA LEU A 195 15.27 -3.73 -4.50
C LEU A 195 13.98 -4.39 -5.00
N PHE A 196 13.05 -4.73 -4.10
CA PHE A 196 11.74 -5.33 -4.42
C PHE A 196 10.94 -4.48 -5.42
N ASN A 197 10.86 -3.20 -5.12
CA ASN A 197 10.04 -2.24 -5.84
C ASN A 197 10.49 -2.05 -7.30
N THR A 198 11.71 -2.47 -7.66
CA THR A 198 12.18 -2.42 -9.06
C THR A 198 11.57 -3.51 -9.95
N GLY A 199 11.05 -4.61 -9.37
CA GLY A 199 10.52 -5.75 -10.12
C GLY A 199 9.40 -5.39 -11.10
N PRO A 200 8.34 -4.69 -10.66
CA PRO A 200 7.26 -4.26 -11.55
C PRO A 200 7.72 -3.38 -12.72
N LEU A 201 8.84 -2.64 -12.57
CA LEU A 201 9.39 -1.80 -13.65
C LEU A 201 10.01 -2.61 -14.76
N TRP A 202 10.55 -3.79 -14.44
CA TRP A 202 11.25 -4.61 -15.42
C TRP A 202 10.34 -4.98 -16.58
N LEU A 203 9.08 -5.30 -16.28
CA LEU A 203 8.07 -5.60 -17.29
C LEU A 203 7.78 -4.38 -18.16
N SER A 204 7.54 -3.22 -17.54
CA SER A 204 7.27 -1.97 -18.26
C SER A 204 8.42 -1.58 -19.19
N TRP A 205 9.66 -1.92 -18.83
CA TRP A 205 10.83 -1.69 -19.69
C TRP A 205 11.10 -2.77 -20.72
N VAL A 206 10.53 -3.98 -20.63
CA VAL A 206 10.69 -4.99 -21.70
C VAL A 206 10.30 -4.39 -23.06
N ASN A 207 9.27 -3.55 -23.08
CA ASN A 207 8.75 -2.90 -24.28
C ASN A 207 9.19 -1.43 -24.45
N SER A 208 10.07 -0.89 -23.59
CA SER A 208 10.57 0.47 -23.72
C SER A 208 11.78 0.54 -24.66
N ALA A 209 11.88 1.64 -25.41
CA ALA A 209 13.02 1.96 -26.26
C ALA A 209 14.23 2.51 -25.46
N LYS A 210 14.06 2.80 -24.16
CA LYS A 210 15.11 3.34 -23.28
C LYS A 210 15.99 2.22 -22.68
N PRO A 211 17.27 2.51 -22.36
CA PRO A 211 18.19 1.51 -21.84
C PRO A 211 17.70 0.92 -20.51
N LYS A 212 17.70 -0.42 -20.45
CA LYS A 212 17.24 -1.20 -19.31
C LYS A 212 18.39 -1.39 -18.32
N PRO A 213 18.27 -0.99 -17.05
CA PRO A 213 19.25 -1.38 -16.04
C PRO A 213 19.21 -2.90 -15.84
N HIS A 214 20.36 -3.52 -15.55
CA HIS A 214 20.47 -4.97 -15.38
C HIS A 214 19.77 -5.42 -14.09
N CYS A 215 19.04 -6.53 -14.13
CA CYS A 215 18.27 -7.06 -12.99
C CYS A 215 19.09 -7.95 -12.03
N ARG A 216 20.18 -8.57 -12.53
CA ARG A 216 21.07 -9.45 -11.74
C ARG A 216 21.67 -8.82 -10.47
N PRO A 217 22.09 -7.54 -10.46
CA PRO A 217 22.69 -6.90 -9.28
C PRO A 217 21.82 -6.95 -8.02
N VAL A 218 20.50 -7.07 -8.18
CA VAL A 218 19.57 -7.09 -7.04
C VAL A 218 19.74 -8.35 -6.17
N ILE A 219 19.88 -9.52 -6.79
CA ILE A 219 20.08 -10.78 -6.07
C ILE A 219 21.49 -10.84 -5.46
N ASP A 220 22.48 -10.25 -6.14
CA ASP A 220 23.84 -10.16 -5.63
C ASP A 220 23.92 -9.26 -4.38
N MET A 221 23.08 -8.22 -4.30
CA MET A 221 23.02 -7.30 -3.15
C MET A 221 22.23 -7.89 -1.96
N ALA A 222 21.14 -8.62 -2.23
CA ALA A 222 20.27 -9.18 -1.19
C ALA A 222 19.93 -10.65 -1.47
N PRO A 223 20.90 -11.57 -1.33
CA PRO A 223 20.70 -12.99 -1.63
C PRO A 223 19.65 -13.64 -0.72
N HIS A 224 19.41 -13.06 0.47
CA HIS A 224 18.42 -13.53 1.45
C HIS A 224 16.98 -13.07 1.19
N PHE A 225 16.79 -12.23 0.17
CA PHE A 225 15.51 -11.62 -0.10
C PHE A 225 14.78 -12.34 -1.25
N THR A 226 14.01 -13.38 -0.90
CA THR A 226 13.31 -14.26 -1.86
C THR A 226 12.46 -13.49 -2.88
N ALA A 227 11.86 -12.37 -2.49
CA ALA A 227 11.00 -11.61 -3.39
C ALA A 227 11.75 -11.04 -4.62
N ALA A 228 13.05 -10.80 -4.53
CA ALA A 228 13.88 -10.43 -5.68
C ALA A 228 13.99 -11.57 -6.73
N TYR A 229 14.15 -12.81 -6.26
CA TYR A 229 14.19 -13.99 -7.13
C TYR A 229 12.85 -14.19 -7.82
N ILE A 230 11.74 -14.00 -7.09
CA ILE A 230 10.38 -14.10 -7.65
C ILE A 230 10.18 -13.04 -8.74
N ASN A 231 10.54 -11.77 -8.49
CA ASN A 231 10.43 -10.73 -9.51
C ASN A 231 11.25 -11.04 -10.77
N LEU A 232 12.44 -11.63 -10.63
CA LEU A 232 13.30 -11.94 -11.77
C LEU A 232 12.79 -13.18 -12.53
N ALA A 233 12.26 -14.17 -11.80
CA ALA A 233 11.55 -15.30 -12.38
C ALA A 233 10.36 -14.82 -13.22
N ASP A 234 9.57 -13.86 -12.72
CA ASP A 234 8.43 -13.30 -13.44
C ASP A 234 8.85 -12.62 -14.76
N LEU A 235 9.99 -11.93 -14.75
CA LEU A 235 10.60 -11.36 -15.96
C LEU A 235 11.05 -12.45 -16.96
N TYR A 236 11.72 -13.50 -16.47
CA TYR A 236 12.13 -14.62 -17.32
C TYR A 236 10.93 -15.32 -17.96
N ARG A 237 9.84 -15.53 -17.21
CA ARG A 237 8.59 -16.08 -17.76
C ARG A 237 8.04 -15.23 -18.90
N GLN A 238 7.96 -13.91 -18.71
CA GLN A 238 7.42 -13.01 -19.75
C GLN A 238 8.30 -12.88 -20.98
N THR A 239 9.59 -13.22 -20.87
CA THR A 239 10.55 -13.22 -21.99
C THR A 239 10.76 -14.61 -22.59
N GLY A 240 9.96 -15.61 -22.19
CA GLY A 240 10.00 -16.97 -22.72
C GLY A 240 11.18 -17.82 -22.23
N ARG A 241 11.88 -17.37 -21.16
CA ARG A 241 13.04 -18.05 -20.57
C ARG A 241 12.64 -18.99 -19.43
N GLU A 242 11.72 -19.92 -19.69
CA GLU A 242 11.15 -20.77 -18.63
C GLU A 242 12.21 -21.69 -17.98
N ASP A 243 13.22 -22.15 -18.73
CA ASP A 243 14.30 -22.99 -18.19
C ASP A 243 15.13 -22.26 -17.11
N ASP A 244 15.28 -20.93 -17.24
CA ASP A 244 16.00 -20.12 -16.27
C ASP A 244 15.17 -19.87 -14.99
N VAL A 245 13.84 -19.95 -15.08
CA VAL A 245 12.91 -19.71 -13.96
C VAL A 245 13.08 -20.78 -12.90
N GLU A 246 13.06 -22.05 -13.30
CA GLU A 246 13.19 -23.16 -12.34
C GLU A 246 14.54 -23.11 -11.62
N SER A 247 15.63 -22.92 -12.38
CA SER A 247 16.99 -22.83 -11.82
C SER A 247 17.10 -21.69 -10.79
N LEU A 248 16.55 -20.53 -11.14
CA LEU A 248 16.53 -19.36 -10.26
C LEU A 248 15.72 -19.60 -8.97
N LEU A 249 14.53 -20.20 -9.09
CA LEU A 249 13.66 -20.46 -7.94
C LEU A 249 14.20 -21.60 -7.05
N ARG A 250 14.88 -22.59 -7.63
CA ARG A 250 15.65 -23.58 -6.85
C ARG A 250 16.75 -22.92 -6.05
N SER A 251 17.53 -22.02 -6.66
CA SER A 251 18.57 -21.24 -5.96
C SER A 251 17.98 -20.39 -4.82
N ALA A 252 16.81 -19.78 -5.02
CA ALA A 252 16.11 -19.04 -3.96
C ALA A 252 15.74 -19.94 -2.77
N VAL A 253 15.19 -21.12 -3.07
CA VAL A 253 14.83 -22.14 -2.07
C VAL A 253 16.06 -22.67 -1.33
N GLU A 254 17.16 -22.94 -2.03
CA GLU A 254 18.40 -23.42 -1.43
C GLU A 254 19.04 -22.37 -0.51
N THR A 255 18.95 -21.10 -0.87
CA THR A 255 19.55 -20.00 -0.11
C THR A 255 18.71 -19.61 1.09
N ASN A 256 17.38 -19.56 0.94
CA ASN A 256 16.47 -18.92 1.90
C ASN A 256 15.52 -19.89 2.60
N GLY A 257 15.13 -20.98 1.91
CA GLY A 257 14.24 -22.01 2.44
C GLY A 257 12.87 -21.51 2.93
N ASP A 258 12.45 -20.33 2.49
CA ASP A 258 11.25 -19.67 3.00
C ASP A 258 9.98 -20.10 2.23
N PRO A 259 8.79 -19.95 2.82
CA PRO A 259 7.54 -20.38 2.20
C PRO A 259 7.28 -19.72 0.84
N ALA A 260 7.68 -18.46 0.65
CA ALA A 260 7.46 -17.76 -0.61
C ALA A 260 8.27 -18.38 -1.76
N GLY A 261 9.52 -18.78 -1.51
CA GLY A 261 10.36 -19.43 -2.51
C GLY A 261 9.82 -20.80 -2.90
N HIS A 262 9.40 -21.58 -1.91
CA HIS A 262 8.74 -22.87 -2.12
C HIS A 262 7.43 -22.75 -2.90
N PHE A 263 6.61 -21.75 -2.58
CA PHE A 263 5.38 -21.47 -3.29
C PHE A 263 5.64 -21.10 -4.76
N ALA A 264 6.57 -20.19 -5.02
CA ALA A 264 6.93 -19.77 -6.37
C ALA A 264 7.47 -20.93 -7.21
N LEU A 265 8.36 -21.77 -6.65
CA LEU A 265 8.89 -22.96 -7.31
C LEU A 265 7.78 -23.99 -7.60
N GLY A 266 6.89 -24.21 -6.64
CA GLY A 266 5.71 -25.07 -6.83
C GLY A 266 4.84 -24.61 -7.99
N LEU A 267 4.56 -23.30 -8.10
CA LEU A 267 3.81 -22.75 -9.23
C LEU A 267 4.56 -22.90 -10.57
N SER A 268 5.89 -22.87 -10.58
CA SER A 268 6.69 -23.17 -11.78
C SER A 268 6.49 -24.63 -12.21
N PHE A 269 6.54 -25.59 -11.28
CA PHE A 269 6.27 -27.00 -11.59
C PHE A 269 4.85 -27.26 -12.10
N VAL A 270 3.84 -26.56 -11.57
CA VAL A 270 2.46 -26.64 -12.10
C VAL A 270 2.41 -26.25 -13.57
N ARG A 271 3.07 -25.15 -13.96
CA ARG A 271 3.13 -24.68 -15.35
C ARG A 271 3.81 -25.70 -16.26
N SER A 272 4.85 -26.37 -15.76
CA SER A 272 5.55 -27.44 -16.47
C SER A 272 4.88 -28.82 -16.36
N GLN A 273 3.65 -28.90 -15.84
CA GLN A 273 2.88 -30.14 -15.64
C GLN A 273 3.56 -31.20 -14.75
N ARG A 274 4.53 -30.79 -13.93
CA ARG A 274 5.25 -31.63 -12.96
C ARG A 274 4.53 -31.65 -11.62
N LEU A 275 3.32 -32.22 -11.60
CA LEU A 275 2.41 -32.12 -10.46
C LEU A 275 2.95 -32.73 -9.17
N THR A 276 3.74 -33.80 -9.24
CA THR A 276 4.37 -34.42 -8.07
C THR A 276 5.36 -33.47 -7.40
N ASP A 277 6.24 -32.86 -8.19
CA ASP A 277 7.24 -31.90 -7.71
C ASP A 277 6.58 -30.61 -7.18
N ALA A 278 5.49 -30.21 -7.82
CA ALA A 278 4.67 -29.09 -7.38
C ALA A 278 4.10 -29.35 -5.98
N LEU A 279 3.51 -30.53 -5.76
CA LEU A 279 2.95 -30.90 -4.46
C LEU A 279 4.05 -30.94 -3.39
N GLU A 280 5.20 -31.54 -3.69
CA GLU A 280 6.32 -31.59 -2.74
C GLU A 280 6.79 -30.18 -2.35
N SER A 281 6.90 -29.28 -3.31
CA SER A 281 7.29 -27.89 -3.05
C SER A 281 6.23 -27.11 -2.26
N LEU A 282 4.95 -27.27 -2.60
CA LEU A 282 3.85 -26.53 -1.98
C LEU A 282 3.48 -27.04 -0.58
N THR A 283 3.83 -28.28 -0.25
CA THR A 283 3.51 -28.89 1.05
C THR A 283 4.62 -28.74 2.08
N LYS A 284 5.76 -28.13 1.71
CA LYS A 284 6.83 -27.86 2.66
C LYS A 284 6.32 -26.97 3.80
N PRO A 285 6.55 -27.37 5.06
CA PRO A 285 5.87 -26.79 6.21
C PRO A 285 6.20 -25.30 6.38
N HIS A 286 5.14 -24.49 6.51
CA HIS A 286 5.27 -23.08 6.87
C HIS A 286 5.65 -23.01 8.37
N PRO A 287 6.63 -22.19 8.79
CA PRO A 287 6.93 -21.97 10.21
C PRO A 287 5.77 -21.31 10.99
N CYS A 288 4.64 -20.99 10.34
CA CYS A 288 3.42 -20.47 10.94
C CYS A 288 2.26 -21.50 10.92
N ALA A 289 2.50 -22.72 10.41
CA ALA A 289 1.58 -23.83 10.59
C ALA A 289 1.80 -24.42 12.00
N ARG A 290 1.21 -23.75 13.00
CA ARG A 290 0.96 -24.30 14.34
C ARG A 290 -0.50 -24.07 14.68
#